data_AF-I3W084-F1
#
_entry.id   AF-I3W084-F1
#
_cell.length_a   1.000
_cell.length_b   1.000
_cell.length_c   1.000
_cell.angle_alpha   90.00
_cell.angle_beta   90.00
_cell.angle_gamma   90.00
#
_symmetry.space_group_name_H-M   'P 1'
#
loop_
_entity.id
_entity.type
_entity.pdbx_description
1 polymer ?
#
loop_
_entity_poly.entity_id
_entity_poly.type
_entity_poly.pdbx_seq_one_letter_code
_entity_poly.pdbx_strand_id
1 'polypeptide(L)'
;MTPEQFEEVARTTRIEEKNLAAVRAVLVDGRPKKEVAEKYGLSKQQLYATVKRITKRAQEVPSGWIKIETWLPPAAVEEVRTIERREREKLEA
;
A
#
# COMPACT_ATOMS: atom_id res chain seq x y z
N MET A 1 4.22 -8.79 3.13
CA MET A 1 4.65 -7.38 3.18
C MET A 1 4.98 -7.05 4.63
N THR A 2 5.84 -6.07 4.90
CA THR A 2 6.13 -5.71 6.29
C THR A 2 4.93 -4.99 6.91
N PRO A 3 4.80 -4.97 8.26
CA PRO A 3 3.78 -4.18 8.93
C PRO A 3 3.82 -2.70 8.50
N GLU A 4 5.00 -2.11 8.43
CA GLU A 4 5.19 -0.69 8.14
C GLU A 4 4.73 -0.34 6.71
N GLN A 5 5.11 -1.16 5.74
CA GLN A 5 4.63 -1.04 4.35
C GLN A 5 3.11 -1.18 4.26
N PHE A 6 2.52 -2.09 5.03
CA PHE A 6 1.06 -2.24 5.08
C PHE A 6 0.39 -0.98 5.65
N GLU A 7 0.88 -0.45 6.77
CA GLU A 7 0.32 0.74 7.41
C GLU A 7 0.41 1.98 6.52
N GLU A 8 1.54 2.16 5.82
CA GLU A 8 1.69 3.23 4.82
C GLU A 8 0.62 3.15 3.73
N VAL A 9 0.43 1.96 3.16
CA VAL A 9 -0.57 1.76 2.11
C VAL A 9 -1.98 1.94 2.67
N ALA A 10 -2.28 1.36 3.83
CA ALA A 10 -3.58 1.42 4.48
C ALA A 10 -4.05 2.86 4.70
N ARG A 11 -3.17 3.74 5.20
CA ARG A 11 -3.44 5.17 5.41
C ARG A 11 -3.85 5.92 4.14
N THR A 12 -3.45 5.46 2.97
CA THR A 12 -3.80 6.09 1.68
C THR A 12 -5.12 5.60 1.08
N THR A 13 -5.76 4.63 1.72
CA THR A 13 -6.93 3.95 1.17
C THR A 13 -8.21 4.32 1.93
N ARG A 14 -9.36 4.28 1.26
CA ARG A 14 -10.68 4.51 1.88
C ARG A 14 -11.35 3.20 2.31
N ILE A 15 -10.56 2.22 2.75
CA ILE A 15 -11.07 0.91 3.15
C ILE A 15 -11.50 0.97 4.61
N GLU A 16 -12.64 0.37 4.93
CA GLU A 16 -13.09 0.23 6.31
C GLU A 16 -12.07 -0.51 7.17
N GLU A 17 -11.92 -0.06 8.42
CA GLU A 17 -10.93 -0.58 9.38
C GLU A 17 -11.06 -2.09 9.61
N LYS A 18 -12.29 -2.61 9.71
CA LYS A 18 -12.57 -4.05 9.80
C LYS A 18 -11.98 -4.83 8.63
N ASN A 19 -12.08 -4.29 7.42
CA ASN A 19 -11.56 -4.93 6.21
C ASN A 19 -10.03 -4.78 6.13
N LEU A 20 -9.47 -3.66 6.58
CA LEU A 20 -8.02 -3.49 6.72
C LEU A 20 -7.42 -4.50 7.71
N ALA A 21 -8.06 -4.70 8.86
CA ALA A 21 -7.63 -5.69 9.85
C ALA A 21 -7.64 -7.13 9.26
N ALA A 22 -8.66 -7.48 8.49
CA ALA A 22 -8.70 -8.76 7.79
C ALA A 22 -7.56 -8.88 6.76
N VAL A 23 -7.29 -7.84 5.98
CA VAL A 23 -6.20 -7.86 5.00
C VAL A 23 -4.83 -7.91 5.67
N ARG A 24 -4.62 -7.20 6.78
CA ARG A 24 -3.39 -7.26 7.59
C ARG A 24 -3.11 -8.68 8.06
N ALA A 25 -4.14 -9.37 8.56
CA ALA A 25 -4.03 -10.76 8.99
C ALA A 25 -3.53 -11.69 7.87
N VAL A 26 -3.89 -11.41 6.61
CA VAL A 26 -3.42 -12.19 5.45
C VAL A 26 -2.02 -11.78 5.02
N LEU A 27 -1.78 -10.47 4.84
CA LEU A 27 -0.61 -9.94 4.13
C LEU A 27 0.61 -9.71 5.03
N VAL A 28 0.37 -9.50 6.33
CA VAL A 28 1.39 -9.26 7.36
C VAL A 28 1.52 -10.51 8.24
N ASP A 29 0.41 -10.97 8.82
CA ASP A 29 0.44 -12.09 9.77
C ASP A 29 0.43 -13.48 9.09
N GLY A 30 0.39 -13.53 7.75
CA GLY A 30 0.50 -14.76 6.96
C GLY A 30 -0.69 -15.73 7.06
N ARG A 31 -1.83 -15.28 7.60
CA ARG A 31 -2.96 -16.16 7.88
C ARG A 31 -3.70 -16.60 6.60
N PRO A 32 -4.23 -17.84 6.54
CA PRO A 32 -4.98 -18.31 5.40
C PRO A 32 -6.24 -17.48 5.13
N LYS A 33 -6.45 -17.05 3.89
CA LYS A 33 -7.60 -16.22 3.47
C LYS A 33 -8.95 -16.83 3.85
N LYS A 34 -9.07 -18.16 3.82
CA LYS A 34 -10.32 -18.87 4.17
C LYS A 34 -10.69 -18.61 5.64
N GLU A 35 -9.76 -18.86 6.56
CA GLU A 35 -9.97 -18.66 8.00
C GLU A 35 -10.20 -17.19 8.34
N VAL A 36 -9.49 -16.29 7.66
CA VAL A 36 -9.66 -14.84 7.86
C VAL A 36 -11.04 -14.39 7.39
N ALA A 37 -11.51 -14.85 6.23
CA ALA A 37 -12.83 -14.48 5.73
C ALA A 37 -13.94 -14.90 6.72
N GLU A 38 -13.85 -16.12 7.24
CA GLU A 38 -14.76 -16.64 8.27
C GLU A 38 -14.69 -15.82 9.58
N LYS A 39 -13.47 -15.58 10.10
CA LYS A 39 -13.26 -14.82 11.35
C LYS A 39 -13.82 -13.39 11.28
N TYR A 40 -13.67 -12.72 10.14
CA TYR A 40 -14.09 -11.33 9.97
C TYR A 40 -15.50 -11.21 9.36
N GLY A 41 -16.20 -12.31 9.08
CA GLY A 41 -17.54 -12.30 8.48
C GLY A 41 -17.55 -11.63 7.10
N LEU A 42 -16.52 -11.86 6.30
CA LEU A 42 -16.38 -11.35 4.93
C LEU A 42 -16.61 -12.47 3.93
N SER A 43 -17.16 -12.14 2.77
CA SER A 43 -17.16 -13.10 1.68
C SER A 43 -15.73 -13.32 1.17
N LYS A 44 -15.43 -14.54 0.69
CA LYS A 44 -14.12 -14.84 0.10
C LYS A 44 -13.79 -13.87 -1.05
N GLN A 45 -14.78 -13.54 -1.88
CA GLN A 45 -14.60 -12.60 -2.98
C GLN A 45 -14.22 -11.20 -2.50
N GLN A 46 -14.92 -10.68 -1.47
CA GLN A 46 -14.60 -9.37 -0.87
C GLN A 46 -13.18 -9.35 -0.31
N LEU A 47 -12.77 -10.38 0.43
CA LEU A 47 -11.42 -10.44 1.00
C LEU A 47 -10.35 -10.50 -0.11
N TYR A 48 -10.55 -11.35 -1.12
CA TYR A 48 -9.59 -11.47 -2.23
C TYR A 48 -9.47 -10.17 -3.04
N ALA A 49 -10.58 -9.50 -3.33
CA ALA A 49 -10.57 -8.22 -4.03
C ALA A 49 -9.84 -7.13 -3.22
N THR A 50 -10.07 -7.10 -1.91
CA THR A 50 -9.44 -6.11 -1.01
C THR A 50 -7.95 -6.37 -0.86
N VAL A 51 -7.54 -7.64 -0.70
CA VAL A 51 -6.13 -8.06 -0.73
C VAL A 51 -5.46 -7.62 -2.03
N LYS A 52 -6.07 -7.91 -3.20
CA LYS A 52 -5.52 -7.52 -4.50
C LYS A 52 -5.36 -6.00 -4.62
N ARG A 53 -6.33 -5.22 -4.12
CA ARG A 53 -6.27 -3.75 -4.13
C ARG A 53 -5.10 -3.23 -3.28
N ILE A 54 -4.91 -3.76 -2.07
CA ILE A 54 -3.78 -3.37 -1.21
C ILE A 54 -2.44 -3.78 -1.82
N THR A 55 -2.32 -5.01 -2.33
CA THR A 55 -1.09 -5.47 -2.98
C THR A 55 -0.73 -4.62 -4.20
N LYS A 56 -1.70 -4.30 -5.05
CA LYS A 56 -1.47 -3.42 -6.20
C LYS A 56 -1.00 -2.04 -5.75
N ARG A 57 -1.64 -1.47 -4.74
CA ARG A 57 -1.26 -0.15 -4.21
C ARG A 57 0.14 -0.16 -3.60
N ALA A 58 0.52 -1.25 -2.93
CA ALA A 58 1.86 -1.45 -2.40
C ALA A 58 2.92 -1.56 -3.51
N GLN A 59 2.56 -2.10 -4.69
CA GLN A 59 3.46 -2.18 -5.83
C GLN A 59 3.64 -0.83 -6.56
N GLU A 60 2.69 0.09 -6.43
CA GLU A 60 2.77 1.43 -7.04
C GLU A 60 3.73 2.37 -6.29
N VAL A 61 4.14 2.03 -5.07
CA VAL A 61 4.99 2.86 -4.20
C VAL A 61 6.25 2.08 -3.86
N PRO A 62 7.45 2.52 -4.27
CA PRO A 62 8.67 1.86 -3.84
C PRO A 62 8.80 1.91 -2.30
N SER A 63 9.33 0.83 -1.72
CA SER A 63 9.49 0.74 -0.26
C SER A 63 10.33 1.91 0.28
N GLY A 64 9.85 2.57 1.33
CA GLY A 64 10.53 3.70 1.96
C GLY A 64 10.32 5.05 1.26
N TRP A 65 9.48 5.11 0.21
CA TRP A 65 9.14 6.37 -0.47
C TRP A 65 7.89 6.99 0.14
N ILE A 66 7.95 8.31 0.38
CA ILE A 66 6.85 9.07 0.97
C ILE A 66 6.16 9.89 -0.12
N LYS A 67 4.82 9.80 -0.22
CA LYS A 67 4.02 10.69 -1.05
C LYS A 67 3.65 11.95 -0.25
N ILE A 68 4.07 13.11 -0.73
CA ILE A 68 3.70 14.42 -0.17
C ILE A 68 2.82 15.20 -1.17
N GLU A 69 1.90 16.00 -0.65
CA GLU A 69 1.07 16.92 -1.44
C GLU A 69 1.20 18.32 -0.81
N THR A 70 1.80 19.26 -1.54
CA THR A 70 2.06 20.63 -1.07
C THR A 70 2.28 21.58 -2.25
N TRP A 71 2.23 22.89 -1.99
CA TRP A 71 2.53 23.93 -2.98
C TRP A 71 4.04 24.22 -3.03
N LEU A 72 4.60 24.26 -4.23
CA LEU A 72 6.01 24.52 -4.47
C LEU A 72 6.17 25.57 -5.60
N PRO A 73 7.21 26.43 -5.54
CA PRO A 73 7.56 27.26 -6.68
C PRO A 73 8.02 26.38 -7.85
N PRO A 74 7.82 26.80 -9.12
CA PRO A 74 8.14 25.96 -10.30
C PRO A 74 9.57 25.42 -10.33
N ALA A 75 10.56 26.20 -9.89
CA ALA A 75 11.96 25.76 -9.83
C ALA A 75 12.15 24.55 -8.90
N ALA A 76 11.52 24.56 -7.72
CA ALA A 76 11.61 23.44 -6.77
C ALA A 76 10.88 22.18 -7.29
N VAL A 77 9.84 22.33 -8.13
CA VAL A 77 9.16 21.18 -8.75
C VAL A 77 10.11 20.42 -9.68
N GLU A 78 10.93 21.10 -10.46
CA GLU A 78 11.90 20.47 -11.36
C GLU A 78 13.03 19.75 -10.59
N GLU A 79 13.46 20.29 -9.45
CA GLU A 79 14.40 19.62 -8.56
C GLU A 79 13.81 18.30 -8.02
N VAL A 80 12.56 18.34 -7.51
CA VAL A 80 11.86 17.15 -7.00
C VAL A 80 11.68 16.09 -8.09
N ARG A 81 11.30 16.48 -9.31
CA ARG A 81 11.18 15.57 -10.47
C ARG A 81 12.50 14.91 -10.84
N THR A 82 13.60 15.64 -10.73
CA THR A 82 14.93 15.13 -11.02
C THR A 82 15.37 14.10 -9.97
N ILE A 83 15.12 14.38 -8.69
CA ILE A 83 15.34 13.43 -7.59
C ILE A 83 14.50 12.17 -7.82
N GLU A 84 13.20 12.30 -8.08
CA GLU A 84 12.30 11.17 -8.29
C GLU A 84 12.82 10.23 -9.40
N ARG A 85 13.15 10.79 -10.56
CA ARG A 85 13.64 10.02 -11.71
C ARG A 85 14.90 9.24 -11.40
N ARG A 86 15.90 9.91 -10.81
CA ARG A 86 17.19 9.30 -10.45
C ARG A 86 17.02 8.16 -9.46
N GLU A 87 16.17 8.32 -8.45
CA GLU A 87 15.93 7.27 -7.47
C GLU A 87 15.10 6.11 -8.04
N ARG A 88 14.21 6.36 -9.03
CA ARG A 88 13.49 5.29 -9.74
C ARG A 88 14.40 4.44 -10.60
N GLU A 89 15.31 5.05 -11.35
CA GLU A 89 16.29 4.33 -12.20
C GLU A 89 17.13 3.35 -11.37
N LYS A 90 17.49 3.70 -10.13
CA LYS A 90 18.21 2.80 -9.21
C LYS A 90 17.42 1.57 -8.76
N LEU A 91 16.09 1.59 -8.86
CA LEU A 91 15.23 0.45 -8.50
C LEU A 91 15.10 -0.55 -9.65
N GLU A 92 15.39 -0.13 -10.89
CA GLU A 92 15.26 -0.94 -12.10
C GLU A 92 16.60 -1.50 -12.60
N ALA A 93 17.72 -1.03 -12.03
CA ALA A 93 19.09 -1.46 -12.31
C ALA A 93 19.55 -2.59 -11.37
#